data_AF-D3G107-F1
#
_entry.id   AF-D3G107-F1
#
_cell.length_a   1.000
_cell.length_b   1.000
_cell.length_c   1.000
_cell.angle_alpha   90.00
_cell.angle_beta   90.00
_cell.angle_gamma   90.00
#
_symmetry.space_group_name_H-M   'P 1'
#
loop_
_entity.id
_entity.type
_entity.pdbx_description
1 polymer ?
#
loop_
_entity_poly.entity_id
_entity_poly.type
_entity_poly.pdbx_seq_one_letter_code
_entity_poly.pdbx_strand_id
1 'polypeptide(L)'
;MIYGIESRRLIFIRHLGVAVISAILVYLFYLSYSAWGVVPALFPDWGADHPFWRAWAHAAFVLLFLTLIISPAATLWPPIKRLYSWRRELGIWFAVLSFGHGYAIWDRWARWDVARLFGFEYMEDVGGYILFRPEVGIMNMMGLIIAPMIILLVVTSFDGAVKLLGASAWKWLHTTLVHVIFYIVMIRGVLYLFYFFQYSPPNWRAYPPIWFLYVFLGMAIFVVLLQACAFTKTVLHRRGRKQKNGIIQIAAVISIAIMFAMPLVLMTGTVAYFDNRTIKEPPEFTQAAEDYAQNFEMVIHEENQNIYIWAKNLDSAPYFRQMTEISGEKVLNQIYRYDDQTLYMEELDADMELVWSKIENVRPEDIGILEVAIETGGWAEQYGAGEHKIPFSSGELQVSIHNVGEIIPDAVFEIPDDIEFSSP
;
A
#
# COMPACT_ATOMS: atom_id res chain seq x y z
N MET A 1 32.30 -27.80 12.26
CA MET A 1 31.51 -27.16 13.34
C MET A 1 31.97 -25.72 13.45
N ILE A 2 31.17 -24.76 12.99
CA ILE A 2 31.63 -23.37 12.84
C ILE A 2 31.36 -22.50 14.08
N TYR A 3 30.63 -23.01 15.08
CA TYR A 3 30.36 -22.26 16.32
C TYR A 3 30.43 -23.08 17.63
N GLY A 4 31.09 -24.25 17.65
CA GLY A 4 31.31 -25.00 18.90
C GLY A 4 30.04 -25.48 19.62
N ILE A 5 28.89 -25.53 18.92
CA ILE A 5 27.66 -26.12 19.46
C ILE A 5 27.71 -27.62 19.18
N GLU A 6 28.10 -28.41 20.18
CA GLU A 6 28.25 -29.86 20.02
C GLU A 6 26.93 -30.61 20.22
N SER A 7 25.96 -30.01 20.93
CA SER A 7 24.72 -30.70 21.29
C SER A 7 23.55 -30.33 20.38
N ARG A 8 22.97 -31.34 19.73
CA ARG A 8 21.69 -31.22 18.99
C ARG A 8 20.57 -30.65 19.87
N ARG A 9 20.58 -30.94 21.17
CA ARG A 9 19.63 -30.41 22.15
C ARG A 9 19.71 -28.90 22.26
N LEU A 10 20.93 -28.33 22.26
CA LEU A 10 21.12 -26.88 22.36
C LEU A 10 20.62 -26.18 21.09
N ILE A 11 20.89 -26.73 19.91
CA ILE A 11 20.38 -26.21 18.63
C ILE A 11 18.84 -26.21 18.65
N PHE A 12 18.23 -27.32 19.05
CA PHE A 12 16.78 -27.43 19.15
C PHE A 12 16.18 -26.39 20.11
N ILE A 13 16.75 -26.24 21.31
CA ILE A 13 16.28 -25.25 22.30
C ILE A 13 16.38 -23.82 21.74
N ARG A 14 17.44 -23.49 20.99
CA ARG A 14 17.58 -22.17 20.37
C ARG A 14 16.54 -21.93 19.28
N HIS A 15 16.33 -22.91 18.41
CA HIS A 15 15.28 -22.82 17.41
C HIS A 15 13.92 -22.65 18.06
N LEU A 16 13.61 -23.42 19.11
CA LEU A 16 12.37 -23.28 19.88
C LEU A 16 12.26 -21.89 20.54
N GLY A 17 13.34 -21.38 21.11
CA GLY A 17 13.36 -20.05 21.71
C GLY A 17 13.08 -18.95 20.68
N VAL A 18 13.73 -19.00 19.52
CA VAL A 18 13.47 -18.03 18.44
C VAL A 18 12.07 -18.23 17.83
N ALA A 19 11.55 -19.47 17.77
CA ALA A 19 10.17 -19.76 17.37
C ALA A 19 9.16 -19.03 18.26
N VAL A 20 9.32 -19.17 19.58
CA VAL A 20 8.44 -18.52 20.57
C VAL A 20 8.52 -17.01 20.46
N ILE A 21 9.73 -16.44 20.34
CA ILE A 21 9.91 -15.00 20.12
C ILE A 21 9.22 -14.56 18.82
N SER A 22 9.33 -15.35 17.75
CA SER A 22 8.72 -15.06 16.45
C SER A 22 7.19 -15.05 16.55
N ALA A 23 6.60 -16.04 17.19
CA ALA A 23 5.16 -16.13 17.42
C ALA A 23 4.66 -14.95 18.29
N ILE A 24 5.39 -14.59 19.34
CA ILE A 24 5.09 -13.42 20.18
C ILE A 24 5.16 -12.13 19.35
N LEU A 25 6.19 -11.94 18.52
CA LEU A 25 6.30 -10.75 17.67
C LEU A 25 5.12 -10.64 16.71
N VAL A 26 4.76 -11.72 16.00
CA VAL A 26 3.60 -11.73 15.11
C VAL A 26 2.33 -11.41 15.88
N TYR A 27 2.11 -12.05 17.03
CA TYR A 27 0.93 -11.80 17.87
C TYR A 27 0.85 -10.35 18.37
N LEU A 28 1.96 -9.78 18.86
CA LEU A 28 2.00 -8.41 19.34
C LEU A 28 1.80 -7.39 18.22
N PHE A 29 2.37 -7.62 17.03
CA PHE A 29 2.10 -6.77 15.87
C PHE A 29 0.64 -6.87 15.44
N TYR A 30 0.08 -8.08 15.37
CA TYR A 30 -1.32 -8.30 15.05
C TYR A 30 -2.23 -7.58 16.04
N LEU A 31 -2.05 -7.78 17.35
CA LEU A 31 -2.77 -7.05 18.39
C LEU A 31 -2.61 -5.54 18.24
N SER A 32 -1.40 -5.05 17.94
CA SER A 32 -1.17 -3.62 17.76
C SER A 32 -1.99 -3.07 16.60
N TYR A 33 -2.08 -3.79 15.47
CA TYR A 33 -2.85 -3.35 14.30
C TYR A 33 -4.35 -3.51 14.49
N SER A 34 -4.80 -4.53 15.21
CA SER A 34 -6.21 -4.72 15.56
C SER A 34 -6.70 -3.70 16.59
N ALA A 35 -5.87 -3.33 17.58
CA ALA A 35 -6.24 -2.42 18.66
C ALA A 35 -6.10 -0.94 18.30
N TRP A 36 -5.18 -0.57 17.41
CA TRP A 36 -4.97 0.83 16.98
C TRP A 36 -6.07 1.37 16.05
N GLY A 37 -7.19 0.68 15.91
CA GLY A 37 -8.28 1.16 15.07
C GLY A 37 -7.83 1.35 13.63
N VAL A 38 -6.97 0.46 13.11
CA VAL A 38 -6.96 0.25 11.65
C VAL A 38 -8.38 -0.22 11.36
N VAL A 39 -9.23 0.72 10.96
CA VAL A 39 -10.62 0.49 10.56
C VAL A 39 -10.62 -0.77 9.69
N PRO A 40 -11.46 -1.78 9.99
CA PRO A 40 -11.49 -3.00 9.21
C PRO A 40 -11.58 -2.63 7.72
N ALA A 41 -10.50 -2.89 6.98
CA ALA A 41 -10.39 -2.64 5.55
C ALA A 41 -10.56 -1.17 5.10
N LEU A 42 -9.50 -0.35 5.25
CA LEU A 42 -9.42 0.98 4.63
C LEU A 42 -9.55 1.00 3.10
N PHE A 43 -9.26 -0.14 2.48
CA PHE A 43 -9.74 -0.45 1.15
C PHE A 43 -10.71 -1.63 1.29
N PRO A 44 -11.98 -1.49 0.85
CA PRO A 44 -12.99 -2.54 0.98
C PRO A 44 -12.52 -3.92 0.51
N ASP A 45 -11.61 -3.98 -0.48
CA ASP A 45 -11.09 -5.21 -1.08
C ASP A 45 -9.96 -5.89 -0.28
N TRP A 46 -9.36 -5.23 0.72
CA TRP A 46 -8.25 -5.79 1.52
C TRP A 46 -8.73 -6.66 2.69
N GLY A 47 -9.99 -6.51 3.08
CA GLY A 47 -10.66 -7.33 4.08
C GLY A 47 -10.07 -7.28 5.50
N ALA A 48 -10.63 -8.10 6.39
CA ALA A 48 -10.22 -8.20 7.79
C ALA A 48 -8.83 -8.83 8.02
N ASP A 49 -8.26 -9.44 6.98
CA ASP A 49 -7.02 -10.23 7.06
C ASP A 49 -5.75 -9.38 6.90
N HIS A 50 -5.86 -8.14 6.41
CA HIS A 50 -4.70 -7.28 6.16
C HIS A 50 -3.80 -7.00 7.40
N PRO A 51 -4.34 -6.78 8.62
CA PRO A 51 -3.52 -6.68 9.84
C PRO A 51 -2.66 -7.93 10.10
N PHE A 52 -3.19 -9.12 9.76
CA PHE A 52 -2.49 -10.38 9.93
C PHE A 52 -1.29 -10.46 9.00
N TRP A 53 -1.42 -10.18 7.70
CA TRP A 53 -0.30 -10.29 6.75
C TRP A 53 0.83 -9.31 7.08
N ARG A 54 0.47 -8.09 7.53
CA ARG A 54 1.43 -7.07 7.99
C ARG A 54 2.21 -7.53 9.22
N ALA A 55 1.55 -8.17 10.17
CA ALA A 55 2.20 -8.65 11.38
C ALA A 55 3.34 -9.64 11.07
N TRP A 56 3.13 -10.54 10.10
CA TRP A 56 4.19 -11.44 9.62
C TRP A 56 5.37 -10.69 9.00
N ALA A 57 5.10 -9.71 8.14
CA ALA A 57 6.15 -8.92 7.49
C ALA A 57 7.02 -8.17 8.49
N HIS A 58 6.41 -7.47 9.45
CA HIS A 58 7.16 -6.67 10.42
C HIS A 58 7.90 -7.52 11.44
N ALA A 59 7.32 -8.65 11.87
CA ALA A 59 8.04 -9.62 12.69
C ALA A 59 9.26 -10.20 11.96
N ALA A 60 9.11 -10.53 10.67
CA ALA A 60 10.24 -10.96 9.84
C ALA A 60 11.32 -9.88 9.75
N PHE A 61 10.94 -8.63 9.51
CA PHE A 61 11.87 -7.50 9.44
C PHE A 61 12.64 -7.30 10.75
N VAL A 62 12.01 -7.44 11.91
CA VAL A 62 12.70 -7.41 13.21
C VAL A 62 13.77 -8.49 13.30
N LEU A 63 13.49 -9.72 12.86
CA LEU A 63 14.50 -10.79 12.86
C LEU A 63 15.64 -10.54 11.87
N LEU A 64 15.35 -9.96 10.69
CA LEU A 64 16.36 -9.53 9.73
C LEU A 64 17.27 -8.45 10.35
N PHE A 65 16.67 -7.43 10.97
CA PHE A 65 17.38 -6.38 11.69
C PHE A 65 18.33 -6.96 12.74
N LEU A 66 17.83 -7.83 13.63
CA LEU A 66 18.65 -8.47 14.65
C LEU A 66 19.81 -9.27 14.04
N THR A 67 19.55 -10.00 12.95
CA THR A 67 20.56 -10.77 12.21
C THR A 67 21.68 -9.87 11.65
N LEU A 68 21.33 -8.69 11.15
CA LEU A 68 22.26 -7.75 10.52
C LEU A 68 23.08 -6.95 11.52
N ILE A 69 22.52 -6.60 12.69
CA ILE A 69 23.25 -5.79 13.68
C ILE A 69 24.27 -6.59 14.49
N ILE A 70 24.07 -7.90 14.70
CA ILE A 70 24.92 -8.71 15.60
C ILE A 70 26.41 -8.63 15.23
N SER A 71 26.73 -8.74 13.93
CA SER A 71 28.12 -8.76 13.45
C SER A 71 28.86 -7.42 13.60
N PRO A 72 28.32 -6.30 13.08
CA PRO A 72 28.94 -4.99 13.29
C PRO A 72 28.93 -4.57 14.76
N ALA A 73 27.85 -4.85 15.51
CA ALA A 73 27.78 -4.53 16.93
C ALA A 73 28.89 -5.23 17.74
N ALA A 74 29.14 -6.52 17.49
CA ALA A 74 30.21 -7.26 18.15
C ALA A 74 31.63 -6.82 17.78
N THR A 75 31.79 -6.19 16.62
CA THR A 75 33.05 -5.55 16.21
C THR A 75 33.30 -4.29 17.04
N LEU A 76 32.25 -3.51 17.30
CA LEU A 76 32.32 -2.29 18.11
C LEU A 76 32.40 -2.62 19.61
N TRP A 77 31.61 -3.58 20.09
CA TRP A 77 31.48 -3.97 21.48
C TRP A 77 31.63 -5.50 21.67
N PRO A 78 32.82 -5.97 22.10
CA PRO A 78 33.15 -7.39 22.18
C PRO A 78 32.18 -8.30 22.97
N PRO A 79 31.50 -7.86 24.05
CA PRO A 79 30.52 -8.68 24.76
C PRO A 79 29.38 -9.21 23.88
N ILE A 80 29.04 -8.52 22.78
CA ILE A 80 27.98 -8.97 21.85
C ILE A 80 28.39 -10.23 21.09
N LYS A 81 29.69 -10.59 21.02
CA LYS A 81 30.15 -11.83 20.37
C LYS A 81 29.46 -13.08 20.90
N ARG A 82 28.96 -13.09 22.14
CA ARG A 82 28.15 -14.19 22.70
C ARG A 82 26.88 -14.48 21.88
N LEU A 83 26.36 -13.47 21.18
CA LEU A 83 25.16 -13.56 20.35
C LEU A 83 25.43 -14.08 18.93
N TYR A 84 26.70 -14.22 18.51
CA TYR A 84 27.03 -14.77 17.17
C TYR A 84 26.39 -16.11 16.90
N SER A 85 26.32 -16.93 17.94
CA SER A 85 25.77 -18.27 17.85
C SER A 85 24.25 -18.31 17.68
N TRP A 86 23.54 -17.17 17.81
CA TRP A 86 22.09 -17.03 17.57
C TRP A 86 21.75 -16.49 16.18
N ARG A 87 22.75 -15.97 15.45
CA ARG A 87 22.56 -15.33 14.15
C ARG A 87 21.94 -16.28 13.11
N ARG A 88 22.31 -17.57 13.17
CA ARG A 88 21.81 -18.60 12.25
C ARG A 88 20.31 -18.83 12.48
N GLU A 89 19.92 -19.02 13.73
CA GLU A 89 18.54 -19.28 14.12
C GLU A 89 17.65 -18.06 13.82
N LEU A 90 18.12 -16.85 14.11
CA LEU A 90 17.43 -15.61 13.73
C LEU A 90 17.23 -15.49 12.21
N GLY A 91 18.26 -15.78 11.42
CA GLY A 91 18.17 -15.75 9.96
C GLY A 91 17.22 -16.81 9.37
N ILE A 92 17.19 -18.01 9.96
CA ILE A 92 16.26 -19.07 9.56
C ILE A 92 14.82 -18.68 9.90
N TRP A 93 14.57 -18.14 11.10
CA TRP A 93 13.22 -17.72 11.49
C TRP A 93 12.76 -16.45 10.77
N PHE A 94 13.66 -15.54 10.40
CA PHE A 94 13.38 -14.48 9.43
C PHE A 94 12.79 -15.08 8.14
N ALA A 95 13.45 -16.09 7.57
CA ALA A 95 12.98 -16.74 6.36
C ALA A 95 11.62 -17.42 6.55
N VAL A 96 11.42 -18.16 7.65
CA VAL A 96 10.13 -18.78 7.97
C VAL A 96 9.01 -17.74 8.02
N LEU A 97 9.23 -16.62 8.72
CA LEU A 97 8.24 -15.54 8.79
C LEU A 97 8.02 -14.85 7.43
N SER A 98 9.07 -14.65 6.63
CA SER A 98 8.94 -14.11 5.27
C SER A 98 8.12 -15.02 4.34
N PHE A 99 8.30 -16.34 4.44
CA PHE A 99 7.46 -17.30 3.70
C PHE A 99 6.03 -17.32 4.22
N GLY A 100 5.83 -17.22 5.55
CA GLY A 100 4.49 -17.07 6.11
C GLY A 100 3.79 -15.81 5.63
N HIS A 101 4.51 -14.68 5.54
CA HIS A 101 3.99 -13.45 4.93
C HIS A 101 3.62 -13.66 3.46
N GLY A 102 4.54 -14.21 2.65
CA GLY A 102 4.29 -14.47 1.22
C GLY A 102 3.12 -15.43 0.99
N TYR A 103 3.01 -16.49 1.81
CA TYR A 103 1.89 -17.41 1.80
C TYR A 103 0.57 -16.72 2.16
N ALA A 104 0.57 -15.85 3.17
CA ALA A 104 -0.63 -15.12 3.54
C ALA A 104 -1.10 -14.17 2.42
N ILE A 105 -0.18 -13.52 1.71
CA ILE A 105 -0.51 -12.74 0.50
C ILE A 105 -1.05 -13.66 -0.61
N TRP A 106 -0.43 -14.81 -0.84
CA TRP A 106 -0.86 -15.74 -1.88
C TRP A 106 -2.27 -16.33 -1.62
N ASP A 107 -2.52 -16.77 -0.39
CA ASP A 107 -3.77 -17.43 0.01
C ASP A 107 -4.92 -16.43 0.18
N ARG A 108 -4.67 -15.30 0.84
CA ARG A 108 -5.74 -14.41 1.31
C ARG A 108 -5.96 -13.19 0.42
N TRP A 109 -4.87 -12.58 -0.07
CA TRP A 109 -4.97 -11.48 -1.03
C TRP A 109 -5.20 -12.01 -2.45
N ALA A 110 -4.25 -12.80 -2.95
CA ALA A 110 -4.28 -13.26 -4.33
C ALA A 110 -5.27 -14.40 -4.55
N ARG A 111 -5.69 -15.11 -3.49
CA ARG A 111 -6.63 -16.24 -3.56
C ARG A 111 -6.23 -17.28 -4.61
N TRP A 112 -4.92 -17.55 -4.68
CA TRP A 112 -4.32 -18.47 -5.63
C TRP A 112 -4.39 -18.04 -7.12
N ASP A 113 -4.73 -16.78 -7.40
CA ASP A 113 -4.72 -16.18 -8.72
C ASP A 113 -3.38 -15.45 -8.99
N VAL A 114 -2.71 -15.83 -10.09
CA VAL A 114 -1.42 -15.26 -10.49
C VAL A 114 -1.57 -13.82 -10.97
N ALA A 115 -2.60 -13.50 -11.75
CA ALA A 115 -2.84 -12.14 -12.23
C ALA A 115 -3.10 -11.20 -11.04
N ARG A 116 -3.96 -11.64 -10.10
CA ARG A 116 -4.27 -10.88 -8.88
C ARG A 116 -3.06 -10.69 -7.97
N LEU A 117 -2.17 -11.68 -7.89
CA LEU A 117 -0.90 -11.54 -7.17
C LEU A 117 -0.07 -10.37 -7.71
N PHE A 118 -0.13 -10.11 -9.02
CA PHE A 118 0.55 -9.00 -9.66
C PHE A 118 -0.32 -7.73 -9.79
N GLY A 119 -1.48 -7.69 -9.13
CA GLY A 119 -2.37 -6.53 -9.13
C GLY A 119 -3.19 -6.38 -10.42
N PHE A 120 -3.24 -7.42 -11.26
CA PHE A 120 -4.14 -7.47 -12.41
C PHE A 120 -5.48 -8.08 -12.02
N GLU A 121 -6.56 -7.51 -12.55
CA GLU A 121 -7.91 -8.07 -12.42
C GLU A 121 -8.53 -8.15 -13.82
N TYR A 122 -9.28 -9.21 -14.07
CA TYR A 122 -10.04 -9.38 -15.31
C TYR A 122 -11.33 -8.59 -15.18
N MET A 123 -11.59 -7.67 -16.11
CA MET A 123 -12.85 -6.94 -16.20
C MET A 123 -13.60 -7.44 -17.41
N GLU A 124 -14.82 -7.95 -17.18
CA GLU A 124 -15.70 -8.46 -18.25
C GLU A 124 -16.06 -7.33 -19.22
N ASP A 125 -16.32 -6.12 -18.70
CA ASP A 125 -16.62 -4.90 -19.47
C ASP A 125 -15.53 -4.53 -20.48
N VAL A 126 -14.26 -4.82 -20.16
CA VAL A 126 -13.10 -4.54 -21.03
C VAL A 126 -12.68 -5.79 -21.81
N GLY A 127 -13.30 -6.94 -21.54
CA GLY A 127 -12.94 -8.24 -22.10
C GLY A 127 -11.49 -8.67 -21.79
N GLY A 128 -10.86 -8.10 -20.76
CA GLY A 128 -9.41 -8.16 -20.59
C GLY A 128 -8.90 -7.90 -19.17
N TYR A 129 -7.60 -8.20 -18.97
CA TYR A 129 -6.90 -7.88 -17.72
C TYR A 129 -6.44 -6.44 -17.71
N ILE A 130 -6.77 -5.72 -16.63
CA ILE A 130 -6.27 -4.37 -16.38
C ILE A 130 -5.38 -4.35 -15.14
N LEU A 131 -4.44 -3.42 -15.09
CA LEU A 131 -3.59 -3.21 -13.91
C LEU A 131 -4.36 -2.41 -12.86
N PHE A 132 -5.16 -3.12 -12.07
CA PHE A 132 -6.02 -2.53 -11.05
C PHE A 132 -5.24 -2.01 -9.84
N ARG A 133 -4.21 -2.74 -9.39
CA ARG A 133 -3.40 -2.43 -8.19
C ARG A 133 -1.90 -2.41 -8.51
N PRO A 134 -1.39 -1.41 -9.26
CA PRO A 134 0.02 -1.31 -9.63
C PRO A 134 0.97 -1.34 -8.42
N GLU A 135 0.55 -0.75 -7.31
CA GLU A 135 1.29 -0.68 -6.06
C GLU A 135 1.46 -2.05 -5.41
N VAL A 136 0.44 -2.91 -5.46
CA VAL A 136 0.53 -4.28 -4.93
C VAL A 136 1.39 -5.14 -5.86
N GLY A 137 1.19 -4.99 -7.17
CA GLY A 137 1.94 -5.70 -8.19
C GLY A 137 3.45 -5.51 -8.08
N ILE A 138 3.91 -4.26 -8.07
CA ILE A 138 5.35 -3.96 -7.95
C ILE A 138 5.94 -4.46 -6.64
N MET A 139 5.20 -4.33 -5.53
CA MET A 139 5.62 -4.89 -4.25
C MET A 139 5.78 -6.40 -4.37
N ASN A 140 4.78 -7.13 -4.85
CA ASN A 140 4.83 -8.59 -4.97
C ASN A 140 5.93 -9.09 -5.91
N MET A 141 6.21 -8.38 -7.01
CA MET A 141 7.39 -8.65 -7.86
C MET A 141 8.70 -8.57 -7.06
N MET A 142 8.90 -7.53 -6.25
CA MET A 142 10.10 -7.43 -5.39
C MET A 142 10.18 -8.60 -4.40
N GLY A 143 9.02 -9.02 -3.86
CA GLY A 143 8.93 -10.18 -2.98
C GLY A 143 9.35 -11.49 -3.66
N LEU A 144 8.89 -11.70 -4.89
CA LEU A 144 9.25 -12.85 -5.72
C LEU A 144 10.73 -12.86 -6.13
N ILE A 145 11.34 -11.70 -6.33
CA ILE A 145 12.79 -11.58 -6.57
C ILE A 145 13.58 -11.98 -5.31
N ILE A 146 13.12 -11.55 -4.13
CA ILE A 146 13.78 -11.85 -2.85
C ILE A 146 13.61 -13.32 -2.44
N ALA A 147 12.44 -13.93 -2.69
CA ALA A 147 12.09 -15.27 -2.26
C ALA A 147 13.17 -16.33 -2.58
N PRO A 148 13.65 -16.52 -3.83
CA PRO A 148 14.67 -17.52 -4.13
C PRO A 148 16.01 -17.23 -3.44
N MET A 149 16.34 -15.96 -3.16
CA MET A 149 17.53 -15.60 -2.39
C MET A 149 17.39 -16.06 -0.93
N ILE A 150 16.21 -15.89 -0.33
CA ILE A 150 15.90 -16.39 1.01
C ILE A 150 15.97 -17.92 1.04
N ILE A 151 15.38 -18.62 0.05
CA ILE A 151 15.47 -20.09 -0.06
C ILE A 151 16.93 -20.51 -0.06
N LEU A 152 17.76 -19.89 -0.91
CA LEU A 152 19.16 -20.21 -1.03
C LEU A 152 19.92 -20.02 0.29
N LEU A 153 19.62 -18.94 1.03
CA LEU A 153 20.20 -18.71 2.36
C LEU A 153 19.78 -19.79 3.37
N VAL A 154 18.50 -20.18 3.42
CA VAL A 154 18.01 -21.23 4.33
C VAL A 154 18.61 -22.58 3.99
N VAL A 155 18.55 -22.97 2.71
CA VAL A 155 19.11 -24.25 2.24
C VAL A 155 20.60 -24.31 2.53
N THR A 156 21.33 -23.19 2.52
CA THR A 156 22.76 -23.19 2.85
C THR A 156 23.06 -22.86 4.32
N SER A 157 22.06 -22.83 5.21
CA SER A 157 22.24 -22.50 6.63
C SER A 157 22.70 -23.66 7.53
N PHE A 158 23.09 -24.81 6.96
CA PHE A 158 23.56 -25.99 7.72
C PHE A 158 25.06 -26.24 7.55
N ASP A 159 25.65 -26.98 8.50
CA ASP A 159 27.11 -27.20 8.55
C ASP A 159 27.66 -27.98 7.33
N GLY A 160 26.85 -28.85 6.73
CA GLY A 160 27.24 -29.59 5.52
C GLY A 160 27.37 -28.67 4.30
N ALA A 161 26.53 -27.64 4.16
CA ALA A 161 26.67 -26.65 3.09
C ALA A 161 28.01 -25.91 3.19
N VAL A 162 28.49 -25.63 4.41
CA VAL A 162 29.79 -24.98 4.59
C VAL A 162 30.95 -25.91 4.26
N LYS A 163 30.81 -27.21 4.54
CA LYS A 163 31.79 -28.21 4.11
C LYS A 163 31.83 -28.35 2.58
N LEU A 164 30.67 -28.29 1.93
CA LEU A 164 30.53 -28.41 0.48
C LEU A 164 31.10 -27.20 -0.26
N LEU A 165 30.71 -25.99 0.14
CA LEU A 165 31.06 -24.73 -0.54
C LEU A 165 32.43 -24.18 -0.11
N GLY A 166 32.91 -24.58 1.07
CA GLY A 166 34.04 -23.95 1.74
C GLY A 166 33.64 -22.66 2.45
N ALA A 167 34.35 -22.35 3.54
CA ALA A 167 34.00 -21.25 4.44
C ALA A 167 34.01 -19.86 3.77
N SER A 168 34.92 -19.63 2.80
CA SER A 168 35.02 -18.36 2.09
C SER A 168 33.82 -18.11 1.17
N ALA A 169 33.52 -19.06 0.29
CA ALA A 169 32.41 -18.96 -0.66
C ALA A 169 31.05 -18.93 0.06
N TRP A 170 30.87 -19.77 1.09
CA TRP A 170 29.67 -19.75 1.94
C TRP A 170 29.47 -18.38 2.60
N LYS A 171 30.53 -17.81 3.18
CA LYS A 171 30.46 -16.50 3.81
C LYS A 171 30.15 -15.40 2.79
N TRP A 172 30.78 -15.45 1.62
CA TRP A 172 30.50 -14.51 0.53
C TRP A 172 29.03 -14.58 0.13
N LEU A 173 28.50 -15.77 -0.16
CA LEU A 173 27.10 -15.98 -0.53
C LEU A 173 26.14 -15.40 0.51
N HIS A 174 26.32 -15.77 1.78
CA HIS A 174 25.48 -15.31 2.88
C HIS A 174 25.58 -13.81 3.11
N THR A 175 26.77 -13.24 2.97
CA THR A 175 26.98 -11.80 3.14
C THR A 175 26.38 -11.03 1.97
N THR A 176 26.64 -11.41 0.73
CA THR A 176 26.13 -10.70 -0.44
C THR A 176 24.61 -10.72 -0.48
N LEU A 177 23.98 -11.90 -0.39
CA LEU A 177 22.53 -12.02 -0.52
C LEU A 177 21.79 -11.32 0.62
N VAL A 178 22.24 -11.41 1.87
CA VAL A 178 21.52 -10.74 2.97
C VAL A 178 21.52 -9.22 2.83
N HIS A 179 22.58 -8.63 2.26
CA HIS A 179 22.61 -7.18 2.00
C HIS A 179 21.74 -6.81 0.80
N VAL A 180 21.74 -7.61 -0.27
CA VAL A 180 20.81 -7.39 -1.41
C VAL A 180 19.37 -7.47 -0.93
N ILE A 181 19.01 -8.51 -0.18
CA ILE A 181 17.68 -8.67 0.42
C ILE A 181 17.34 -7.47 1.30
N PHE A 182 18.26 -7.04 2.17
CA PHE A 182 18.05 -5.86 3.01
C PHE A 182 17.70 -4.62 2.18
N TYR A 183 18.48 -4.29 1.16
CA TYR A 183 18.22 -3.09 0.34
C TYR A 183 16.90 -3.19 -0.45
N ILE A 184 16.56 -4.37 -0.99
CA ILE A 184 15.27 -4.54 -1.68
C ILE A 184 14.11 -4.43 -0.68
N VAL A 185 14.22 -5.03 0.51
CA VAL A 185 13.23 -4.88 1.60
C VAL A 185 13.11 -3.43 2.05
N MET A 186 14.21 -2.67 2.06
CA MET A 186 14.17 -1.24 2.38
C MET A 186 13.42 -0.43 1.36
N ILE A 187 13.70 -0.63 0.06
CA ILE A 187 12.97 0.05 -1.01
C ILE A 187 11.49 -0.36 -0.97
N ARG A 188 11.21 -1.66 -0.83
CA ARG A 188 9.84 -2.19 -0.72
C ARG A 188 9.11 -1.54 0.46
N GLY A 189 9.73 -1.54 1.64
CA GLY A 189 9.17 -0.98 2.84
C GLY A 189 8.95 0.53 2.74
N VAL A 190 9.88 1.28 2.14
CA VAL A 190 9.73 2.73 1.95
C VAL A 190 8.59 3.04 0.98
N LEU A 191 8.53 2.37 -0.16
CA LEU A 191 7.44 2.55 -1.13
C LEU A 191 6.08 2.22 -0.52
N TYR A 192 5.98 1.07 0.16
CA TYR A 192 4.77 0.67 0.86
C TYR A 192 4.40 1.69 1.93
N LEU A 193 5.27 1.94 2.91
CA LEU A 193 4.96 2.72 4.10
C LEU A 193 4.78 4.22 3.84
N PHE A 194 5.55 4.81 2.92
CA PHE A 194 5.61 6.27 2.75
C PHE A 194 5.08 6.79 1.42
N TYR A 195 4.91 5.96 0.38
CA TYR A 195 4.49 6.44 -0.95
C TYR A 195 3.09 5.96 -1.34
N PHE A 196 2.85 4.65 -1.32
CA PHE A 196 1.61 4.06 -1.86
C PHE A 196 0.37 4.29 -1.01
N PHE A 197 0.55 4.86 0.17
CA PHE A 197 -0.52 5.13 1.13
C PHE A 197 -0.66 6.61 1.47
N GLN A 198 -0.09 7.47 0.63
CA GLN A 198 -0.36 8.90 0.67
C GLN A 198 -1.69 9.19 -0.03
N TYR A 199 -2.29 10.33 0.29
CA TYR A 199 -3.46 10.82 -0.43
C TYR A 199 -3.15 10.91 -1.93
N SER A 200 -3.95 10.21 -2.74
CA SER A 200 -3.88 10.26 -4.19
C SER A 200 -5.27 10.33 -4.80
N PRO A 201 -5.46 11.11 -5.88
CA PRO A 201 -6.69 11.07 -6.67
C PRO A 201 -6.99 9.66 -7.20
N PRO A 202 -8.26 9.32 -7.46
CA PRO A 202 -9.45 10.12 -7.21
C PRO A 202 -9.99 9.98 -5.78
N ASN A 203 -9.55 8.96 -5.04
CA ASN A 203 -10.24 8.54 -3.81
C ASN A 203 -9.82 9.33 -2.55
N TRP A 204 -8.69 10.07 -2.61
CA TRP A 204 -8.15 10.89 -1.51
C TRP A 204 -8.21 10.21 -0.14
N ARG A 205 -7.96 8.90 -0.10
CA ARG A 205 -8.03 8.11 1.13
C ARG A 205 -6.72 8.24 1.90
N ALA A 206 -6.84 8.63 3.16
CA ALA A 206 -5.72 8.63 4.10
C ALA A 206 -5.49 7.21 4.60
N TYR A 207 -4.26 6.71 4.55
CA TYR A 207 -3.94 5.52 5.33
C TYR A 207 -3.61 5.91 6.78
N PRO A 208 -4.18 5.24 7.80
CA PRO A 208 -3.93 5.60 9.18
C PRO A 208 -2.45 5.42 9.48
N PRO A 209 -1.82 6.41 10.14
CA PRO A 209 -0.41 6.34 10.46
C PRO A 209 -0.16 5.12 11.35
N ILE A 210 0.74 4.25 10.93
CA ILE A 210 1.16 3.12 11.76
C ILE A 210 2.34 3.54 12.63
N TRP A 211 2.31 3.20 13.91
CA TRP A 211 3.40 3.50 14.85
C TRP A 211 4.76 2.95 14.38
N PHE A 212 4.75 1.86 13.61
CA PHE A 212 5.96 1.17 13.15
C PHE A 212 6.68 1.88 11.98
N LEU A 213 6.06 2.91 11.40
CA LEU A 213 6.56 3.63 10.21
C LEU A 213 7.99 4.16 10.40
N TYR A 214 8.17 5.09 11.34
CA TYR A 214 9.46 5.69 11.62
C TYR A 214 10.38 4.75 12.41
N VAL A 215 9.83 3.76 13.13
CA VAL A 215 10.62 2.70 13.78
C VAL A 215 11.33 1.85 12.72
N PHE A 216 10.63 1.44 11.66
CA PHE A 216 11.20 0.72 10.52
C PHE A 216 12.36 1.50 9.89
N LEU A 217 12.15 2.78 9.60
CA LEU A 217 13.17 3.64 9.01
C LEU A 217 14.37 3.83 9.95
N GLY A 218 14.12 4.07 11.23
CA GLY A 218 15.16 4.19 12.26
C GLY A 218 15.99 2.91 12.41
N MET A 219 15.36 1.73 12.40
CA MET A 219 16.04 0.44 12.44
C MET A 219 16.98 0.26 11.23
N ALA A 220 16.54 0.65 10.04
CA ALA A 220 17.35 0.60 8.84
C ALA A 220 18.58 1.51 8.94
N ILE A 221 18.37 2.76 9.35
CA ILE A 221 19.44 3.76 9.52
C ILE A 221 20.46 3.23 10.52
N PHE A 222 19.97 2.67 11.63
CA PHE A 222 20.81 2.08 12.65
C PHE A 222 21.68 0.94 12.09
N VAL A 223 21.13 0.02 11.28
CA VAL A 223 21.91 -1.07 10.66
C VAL A 223 23.09 -0.51 9.84
N VAL A 224 22.81 0.43 8.94
CA VAL A 224 23.82 0.96 8.01
C VAL A 224 24.88 1.79 8.75
N LEU A 225 24.48 2.62 9.71
CA LEU A 225 25.42 3.37 10.55
C LEU A 225 26.32 2.42 11.35
N LEU A 226 25.74 1.37 11.94
CA LEU A 226 26.50 0.40 12.71
C LEU A 226 27.51 -0.35 11.84
N GLN A 227 27.12 -0.73 10.62
CA GLN A 227 28.00 -1.33 9.62
C GLN A 227 29.13 -0.38 9.21
N ALA A 228 28.82 0.89 8.93
CA ALA A 228 29.80 1.92 8.59
C ALA A 228 30.82 2.12 9.73
N CYS A 229 30.36 2.24 10.98
CA CYS A 229 31.23 2.35 12.15
C CYS A 229 32.11 1.12 12.33
N ALA A 230 31.55 -0.09 12.19
CA ALA A 230 32.30 -1.34 12.32
C ALA A 230 33.35 -1.50 11.22
N PHE A 231 33.03 -1.10 9.98
CA PHE A 231 33.98 -1.04 8.87
C PHE A 231 35.13 -0.09 9.18
N THR A 232 34.84 1.17 9.54
CA THR A 232 35.86 2.18 9.87
C THR A 232 36.77 1.68 10.99
N LYS A 233 36.21 1.16 12.08
CA LYS A 233 37.00 0.59 13.19
C LYS A 233 37.91 -0.54 12.72
N THR A 234 37.39 -1.46 11.90
CA THR A 234 38.14 -2.62 11.42
C THR A 234 39.31 -2.21 10.53
N VAL A 235 39.08 -1.29 9.60
CA VAL A 235 40.11 -0.81 8.65
C VAL A 235 41.19 -0.05 9.40
N LEU A 236 40.82 0.89 10.26
CA LEU A 236 41.77 1.71 11.03
C LEU A 236 42.60 0.86 12.00
N HIS A 237 42.00 -0.14 12.66
CA HIS A 237 42.70 -1.02 13.62
C HIS A 237 43.68 -2.00 12.94
N ARG A 238 43.29 -2.61 11.81
CA ARG A 238 44.19 -3.52 11.07
C ARG A 238 45.42 -2.80 10.53
N ARG A 239 45.29 -1.52 10.16
CA ARG A 239 46.38 -0.71 9.62
C ARG A 239 47.23 -0.05 10.70
N GLY A 240 46.64 0.41 11.80
CA GLY A 240 47.39 0.93 12.95
C GLY A 240 48.40 -0.07 13.55
N ARG A 241 48.15 -1.38 13.36
CA ARG A 241 49.11 -2.45 13.70
C ARG A 241 50.30 -2.58 12.74
N LYS A 242 50.21 -2.04 11.53
CA LYS A 242 51.26 -2.11 10.49
C LYS A 242 51.97 -0.76 10.28
N GLN A 243 51.29 0.38 10.46
CA GLN A 243 51.83 1.72 10.26
C GLN A 243 50.96 2.77 10.98
N LYS A 244 51.52 3.90 11.43
CA LYS A 244 50.71 5.03 11.93
C LYS A 244 49.83 5.57 10.79
N ASN A 245 48.52 5.64 10.99
CA ASN A 245 47.59 6.14 9.99
C ASN A 245 47.77 7.65 9.81
N GLY A 246 47.99 8.11 8.58
CA GLY A 246 48.04 9.55 8.25
C GLY A 246 46.64 10.18 8.20
N ILE A 247 46.53 11.50 8.41
CA ILE A 247 45.26 12.24 8.42
C ILE A 247 44.46 12.03 7.12
N ILE A 248 45.12 12.10 5.96
CA ILE A 248 44.49 11.89 4.64
C ILE A 248 43.85 10.49 4.55
N GLN A 249 44.48 9.47 5.14
CA GLN A 249 43.97 8.10 5.10
C GLN A 249 42.76 7.93 6.00
N ILE A 250 42.78 8.55 7.18
CA ILE A 250 41.62 8.56 8.09
C ILE A 250 40.44 9.23 7.38
N ALA A 251 40.67 10.39 6.76
CA ALA A 251 39.65 11.08 5.97
C ALA A 251 39.10 10.18 4.84
N ALA A 252 39.96 9.49 4.09
CA ALA A 252 39.52 8.58 3.02
C ALA A 252 38.63 7.42 3.54
N VAL A 253 38.99 6.80 4.67
CA VAL A 253 38.19 5.72 5.27
C VAL A 253 36.84 6.26 5.74
N ILE A 254 36.82 7.45 6.35
CA ILE A 254 35.58 8.12 6.76
C ILE A 254 34.70 8.44 5.54
N SER A 255 35.26 8.96 4.46
CA SER A 255 34.53 9.25 3.22
C SER A 255 33.89 7.98 2.63
N ILE A 256 34.60 6.84 2.62
CA ILE A 256 34.04 5.56 2.17
C ILE A 256 32.88 5.13 3.07
N ALA A 257 33.02 5.27 4.39
CA ALA A 257 31.97 4.95 5.34
C ALA A 257 30.72 5.84 5.16
N ILE A 258 30.92 7.12 4.83
CA ILE A 258 29.84 8.05 4.48
C ILE A 258 29.16 7.62 3.17
N MET A 259 29.93 7.31 2.11
CA MET A 259 29.38 6.81 0.85
C MET A 259 28.58 5.52 1.03
N PHE A 260 29.01 4.64 1.93
CA PHE A 260 28.27 3.43 2.27
C PHE A 260 26.90 3.72 2.90
N ALA A 261 26.80 4.78 3.72
CA ALA A 261 25.54 5.22 4.32
C ALA A 261 24.66 6.05 3.37
N MET A 262 25.25 6.62 2.31
CA MET A 262 24.60 7.57 1.42
C MET A 262 23.29 7.08 0.79
N PRO A 263 23.14 5.84 0.29
CA PRO A 263 21.89 5.39 -0.29
C PRO A 263 20.71 5.50 0.68
N LEU A 264 20.94 5.15 1.96
CA LEU A 264 19.91 5.21 2.97
C LEU A 264 19.65 6.63 3.47
N VAL A 265 20.69 7.47 3.52
CA VAL A 265 20.54 8.91 3.80
C VAL A 265 19.71 9.59 2.71
N LEU A 266 20.01 9.30 1.44
CA LEU A 266 19.24 9.82 0.30
C LEU A 266 17.80 9.34 0.38
N MET A 267 17.55 8.04 0.57
CA MET A 267 16.20 7.50 0.71
C MET A 267 15.43 8.15 1.86
N THR A 268 16.06 8.33 3.02
CA THR A 268 15.47 9.01 4.19
C THR A 268 15.18 10.48 3.88
N GLY A 269 16.10 11.17 3.20
CA GLY A 269 15.92 12.55 2.75
C GLY A 269 14.78 12.68 1.74
N THR A 270 14.61 11.71 0.84
CA THR A 270 13.48 11.66 -0.09
C THR A 270 12.16 11.47 0.66
N VAL A 271 12.12 10.54 1.63
CA VAL A 271 10.96 10.38 2.52
C VAL A 271 10.65 11.69 3.23
N ALA A 272 11.61 12.31 3.91
CA ALA A 272 11.38 13.57 4.62
C ALA A 272 10.94 14.72 3.68
N TYR A 273 11.50 14.77 2.47
CA TYR A 273 11.17 15.79 1.47
C TYR A 273 9.70 15.71 1.03
N PHE A 274 9.22 14.50 0.72
CA PHE A 274 7.83 14.27 0.32
C PHE A 274 6.88 14.27 1.50
N ASP A 275 7.29 13.75 2.65
CA ASP A 275 6.49 13.79 3.88
C ASP A 275 6.17 15.25 4.27
N ASN A 276 7.09 16.18 4.08
CA ASN A 276 6.85 17.62 4.33
C ASN A 276 6.05 18.34 3.22
N ARG A 277 5.76 17.70 2.09
CA ARG A 277 5.08 18.31 0.93
C ARG A 277 3.76 17.65 0.55
N THR A 278 3.54 16.44 1.04
CA THR A 278 2.29 15.72 0.88
C THR A 278 1.24 16.37 1.75
N ILE A 279 0.02 16.46 1.23
CA ILE A 279 -1.13 16.92 2.00
C ILE A 279 -1.31 15.94 3.16
N LYS A 280 -1.50 16.46 4.38
CA LYS A 280 -1.61 15.64 5.61
C LYS A 280 -3.04 15.40 6.04
N GLU A 281 -3.90 16.30 5.64
CA GLU A 281 -5.34 16.19 5.74
C GLU A 281 -5.84 15.99 4.32
N PRO A 282 -6.96 15.29 4.09
CA PRO A 282 -7.57 15.32 2.78
C PRO A 282 -7.80 16.80 2.42
N PRO A 283 -7.72 17.19 1.13
CA PRO A 283 -8.27 18.47 0.75
C PRO A 283 -9.67 18.57 1.37
N GLU A 284 -9.99 19.70 1.98
CA GLU A 284 -11.39 20.03 2.22
C GLU A 284 -12.03 20.09 0.82
N PHE A 285 -12.51 18.94 0.33
CA PHE A 285 -13.69 18.95 -0.50
C PHE A 285 -14.68 19.71 0.33
N THR A 286 -15.12 20.86 -0.18
CA THR A 286 -16.12 21.70 0.45
C THR A 286 -17.07 20.79 1.17
N GLN A 287 -17.01 20.85 2.50
CA GLN A 287 -17.86 20.10 3.41
C GLN A 287 -19.23 20.09 2.73
N ALA A 288 -19.77 18.90 2.43
CA ALA A 288 -21.13 18.74 1.90
C ALA A 288 -21.96 19.87 2.48
N ALA A 289 -22.41 20.79 1.62
CA ALA A 289 -22.86 22.11 2.06
C ALA A 289 -23.76 21.91 3.30
N GLU A 290 -23.50 22.62 4.41
CA GLU A 290 -24.26 22.38 5.66
C GLU A 290 -25.78 22.42 5.41
N ASP A 291 -26.19 23.17 4.38
CA ASP A 291 -27.46 23.11 3.69
C ASP A 291 -27.28 22.70 2.22
N TYR A 292 -27.98 21.65 1.78
CA TYR A 292 -28.07 21.24 0.36
C TYR A 292 -29.52 20.96 -0.03
N ALA A 293 -29.82 21.16 -1.31
CA ALA A 293 -31.14 20.95 -1.85
C ALA A 293 -31.48 19.46 -1.87
N GLN A 294 -32.55 19.07 -1.18
CA GLN A 294 -33.05 17.68 -1.16
C GLN A 294 -33.60 17.22 -2.51
N ASN A 295 -34.08 18.17 -3.31
CA ASN A 295 -34.61 17.95 -4.64
C ASN A 295 -34.03 19.01 -5.57
N PHE A 296 -33.42 18.62 -6.68
CA PHE A 296 -32.96 19.57 -7.68
C PHE A 296 -32.78 18.96 -9.07
N GLU A 297 -32.83 19.84 -10.06
CA GLU A 297 -32.53 19.55 -11.46
C GLU A 297 -31.53 20.58 -11.97
N MET A 298 -30.45 20.10 -12.58
CA MET A 298 -29.45 20.98 -13.18
C MET A 298 -28.74 20.37 -14.38
N VAL A 299 -28.09 21.24 -15.14
CA VAL A 299 -27.21 20.89 -16.26
C VAL A 299 -25.87 21.57 -16.04
N ILE A 300 -24.80 20.78 -16.08
CA ILE A 300 -23.43 21.27 -16.08
C ILE A 300 -22.94 21.29 -17.52
N HIS A 301 -22.48 22.45 -17.98
CA HIS A 301 -21.96 22.68 -19.31
C HIS A 301 -20.43 22.67 -19.31
N GLU A 302 -19.85 21.68 -19.97
CA GLU A 302 -18.43 21.61 -20.31
C GLU A 302 -18.28 21.68 -21.84
N GLU A 303 -17.17 22.19 -22.36
CA GLU A 303 -16.98 22.65 -23.76
C GLU A 303 -17.83 21.94 -24.85
N ASN A 304 -17.79 20.59 -24.89
CA ASN A 304 -18.57 19.78 -25.83
C ASN A 304 -19.49 18.76 -25.14
N GLN A 305 -19.74 18.90 -23.85
CA GLN A 305 -20.43 17.93 -23.01
C GLN A 305 -21.46 18.60 -22.08
N ASN A 306 -22.65 18.04 -22.02
CA ASN A 306 -23.67 18.42 -21.04
C ASN A 306 -23.89 17.27 -20.07
N ILE A 307 -23.89 17.56 -18.77
CA ILE A 307 -24.19 16.60 -17.72
C ILE A 307 -25.48 17.05 -17.03
N TYR A 308 -26.55 16.30 -17.26
CA TYR A 308 -27.85 16.53 -16.64
C TYR A 308 -27.93 15.72 -15.35
N ILE A 309 -28.39 16.35 -14.28
CA ILE A 309 -28.48 15.75 -12.95
C ILE A 309 -29.87 16.01 -12.39
N TRP A 310 -30.52 14.94 -11.94
CA TRP A 310 -31.75 14.99 -11.16
C TRP A 310 -31.55 14.23 -9.87
N ALA A 311 -31.95 14.84 -8.76
CA ALA A 311 -31.88 14.21 -7.44
C ALA A 311 -33.15 14.50 -6.66
N LYS A 312 -33.68 13.52 -5.93
CA LYS A 312 -34.78 13.72 -4.99
C LYS A 312 -34.61 12.92 -3.70
N ASN A 313 -35.15 13.46 -2.61
CA ASN A 313 -35.21 12.86 -1.27
C ASN A 313 -33.85 12.35 -0.74
N LEU A 314 -32.78 13.12 -0.95
CA LEU A 314 -31.40 12.70 -0.69
C LEU A 314 -31.14 12.15 0.73
N ASP A 315 -31.85 12.64 1.74
CA ASP A 315 -31.62 12.23 3.14
C ASP A 315 -32.29 10.94 3.57
N SER A 316 -33.35 10.52 2.87
CA SER A 316 -34.26 9.49 3.37
C SER A 316 -34.49 8.35 2.39
N ALA A 317 -34.68 8.67 1.12
CA ALA A 317 -34.95 7.72 0.05
C ALA A 317 -34.38 8.27 -1.27
N PRO A 318 -33.04 8.35 -1.40
CA PRO A 318 -32.40 9.02 -2.52
C PRO A 318 -32.71 8.36 -3.85
N TYR A 319 -33.26 9.14 -4.79
CA TYR A 319 -33.24 8.79 -6.21
C TYR A 319 -32.31 9.76 -6.91
N PHE A 320 -31.55 9.22 -7.85
CA PHE A 320 -30.58 9.97 -8.59
C PHE A 320 -30.63 9.56 -10.06
N ARG A 321 -30.53 10.54 -10.95
CA ARG A 321 -30.30 10.30 -12.36
C ARG A 321 -29.21 11.22 -12.85
N GLN A 322 -28.28 10.66 -13.60
CA GLN A 322 -27.28 11.42 -14.33
C GLN A 322 -27.33 11.02 -15.79
N MET A 323 -27.37 11.99 -16.69
CA MET A 323 -27.25 11.77 -18.12
C MET A 323 -26.12 12.62 -18.66
N THR A 324 -25.25 12.01 -19.47
CA THR A 324 -24.19 12.73 -20.17
C THR A 324 -24.45 12.72 -21.66
N GLU A 325 -24.41 13.90 -22.26
CA GLU A 325 -24.42 14.10 -23.70
C GLU A 325 -23.09 14.66 -24.16
N ILE A 326 -22.52 14.13 -25.23
CA ILE A 326 -21.34 14.68 -25.90
C ILE A 326 -21.74 15.05 -27.32
N SER A 327 -21.51 16.31 -27.70
CA SER A 327 -21.93 16.84 -29.01
C SER A 327 -23.42 16.63 -29.34
N GLY A 328 -24.27 16.58 -28.32
CA GLY A 328 -25.72 16.36 -28.45
C GLY A 328 -26.15 14.90 -28.58
N GLU A 329 -25.22 13.94 -28.49
CA GLU A 329 -25.52 12.51 -28.43
C GLU A 329 -25.38 11.99 -27.01
N LYS A 330 -26.37 11.23 -26.54
CA LYS A 330 -26.37 10.60 -25.22
C LYS A 330 -25.32 9.49 -25.19
N VAL A 331 -24.35 9.58 -24.28
CA VAL A 331 -23.26 8.59 -24.13
C VAL A 331 -23.35 7.79 -22.83
N LEU A 332 -24.06 8.33 -21.84
CA LEU A 332 -24.24 7.73 -20.52
C LEU A 332 -25.59 8.15 -19.95
N ASN A 333 -26.31 7.23 -19.33
CA ASN A 333 -27.48 7.53 -18.53
C ASN A 333 -27.58 6.56 -17.36
N GLN A 334 -27.45 7.07 -16.14
CA GLN A 334 -27.46 6.31 -14.90
C GLN A 334 -28.68 6.70 -14.09
N ILE A 335 -29.39 5.71 -13.56
CA ILE A 335 -30.58 5.91 -12.73
C ILE A 335 -30.42 5.03 -11.48
N TYR A 336 -30.34 5.65 -10.31
CA TYR A 336 -30.41 4.96 -9.04
C TYR A 336 -31.83 5.10 -8.45
N ARG A 337 -32.39 3.96 -8.04
CA ARG A 337 -33.70 3.88 -7.41
C ARG A 337 -33.57 3.29 -6.01
N TYR A 338 -34.08 4.03 -5.01
CA TYR A 338 -33.98 3.60 -3.62
C TYR A 338 -34.84 2.38 -3.30
N ASP A 339 -36.07 2.33 -3.83
CA ASP A 339 -37.06 1.29 -3.50
C ASP A 339 -36.58 -0.13 -3.81
N ASP A 340 -35.86 -0.29 -4.93
CA ASP A 340 -35.33 -1.56 -5.40
C ASP A 340 -33.81 -1.68 -5.21
N GLN A 341 -33.17 -0.67 -4.60
CA GLN A 341 -31.73 -0.59 -4.36
C GLN A 341 -30.90 -0.94 -5.60
N THR A 342 -31.34 -0.47 -6.76
CA THR A 342 -30.76 -0.83 -8.05
C THR A 342 -30.20 0.40 -8.76
N LEU A 343 -28.97 0.26 -9.24
CA LEU A 343 -28.35 1.20 -10.17
C LEU A 343 -28.52 0.67 -11.60
N TYR A 344 -29.26 1.39 -12.41
CA TYR A 344 -29.44 1.13 -13.83
C TYR A 344 -28.49 2.00 -14.61
N MET A 345 -27.80 1.44 -15.60
CA MET A 345 -26.85 2.18 -16.42
C MET A 345 -27.12 1.88 -17.89
N GLU A 346 -27.15 2.92 -18.70
CA GLU A 346 -27.24 2.86 -20.15
C GLU A 346 -25.97 3.48 -20.70
N GLU A 347 -25.13 2.63 -21.29
CA GLU A 347 -23.77 2.98 -21.73
C GLU A 347 -23.55 2.49 -23.16
N LEU A 348 -22.64 3.14 -23.88
CA LEU A 348 -22.22 2.70 -25.21
C LEU A 348 -21.41 1.40 -25.09
N ASP A 349 -21.84 0.37 -25.81
CA ASP A 349 -21.11 -0.89 -25.93
C ASP A 349 -19.98 -0.82 -26.97
N ALA A 350 -19.33 -1.95 -27.22
CA ALA A 350 -18.23 -2.06 -28.19
C ALA A 350 -18.65 -1.74 -29.64
N ASP A 351 -19.94 -1.86 -29.96
CA ASP A 351 -20.52 -1.59 -31.26
C ASP A 351 -21.11 -0.16 -31.35
N MET A 352 -20.90 0.67 -30.32
CA MET A 352 -21.43 2.03 -30.18
C MET A 352 -22.97 2.07 -30.10
N GLU A 353 -23.58 1.01 -29.59
CA GLU A 353 -25.01 0.97 -29.28
C GLU A 353 -25.23 1.17 -27.77
N LEU A 354 -26.30 1.88 -27.40
CA LEU A 354 -26.64 2.09 -26.00
C LEU A 354 -27.29 0.83 -25.42
N VAL A 355 -26.62 0.21 -24.46
CA VAL A 355 -27.09 -1.01 -23.81
C VAL A 355 -27.37 -0.74 -22.34
N TRP A 356 -28.50 -1.25 -21.86
CA TRP A 356 -28.89 -1.15 -20.46
C TRP A 356 -28.34 -2.32 -19.64
N SER A 357 -27.70 -2.00 -18.54
CA SER A 357 -27.28 -2.93 -17.49
C SER A 357 -27.88 -2.51 -16.14
N LYS A 358 -27.85 -3.41 -15.16
CA LYS A 358 -28.27 -3.11 -13.79
C LYS A 358 -27.41 -3.77 -12.74
N ILE A 359 -27.24 -3.09 -11.61
CA ILE A 359 -26.54 -3.58 -10.43
C ILE A 359 -27.52 -3.53 -9.25
N GLU A 360 -27.88 -4.70 -8.74
CA GLU A 360 -28.85 -4.84 -7.64
C GLU A 360 -28.16 -4.86 -6.27
N ASN A 361 -28.93 -4.57 -5.21
CA ASN A 361 -28.48 -4.55 -3.81
C ASN A 361 -27.37 -3.51 -3.54
N VAL A 362 -27.45 -2.38 -4.22
CA VAL A 362 -26.50 -1.28 -4.12
C VAL A 362 -26.99 -0.28 -3.08
N ARG A 363 -26.19 -0.07 -2.03
CA ARG A 363 -26.46 0.99 -1.06
C ARG A 363 -25.93 2.33 -1.59
N PRO A 364 -26.60 3.46 -1.33
CA PRO A 364 -26.16 4.78 -1.80
C PRO A 364 -24.72 5.12 -1.40
N GLU A 365 -24.31 4.68 -0.20
CA GLU A 365 -22.95 4.91 0.33
C GLU A 365 -21.86 4.15 -0.43
N ASP A 366 -22.21 3.06 -1.13
CA ASP A 366 -21.23 2.17 -1.77
C ASP A 366 -20.85 2.63 -3.19
N ILE A 367 -21.62 3.53 -3.81
CA ILE A 367 -21.46 3.96 -5.21
C ILE A 367 -20.93 5.40 -5.38
N GLY A 368 -20.73 6.15 -4.31
CA GLY A 368 -20.23 7.54 -4.35
C GLY A 368 -21.19 8.54 -5.02
N ILE A 369 -22.27 8.07 -5.65
CA ILE A 369 -23.32 8.88 -6.29
C ILE A 369 -23.98 9.84 -5.30
N LEU A 370 -24.14 9.42 -4.03
CA LEU A 370 -24.69 10.27 -2.99
C LEU A 370 -23.78 11.47 -2.70
N GLU A 371 -22.45 11.31 -2.76
CA GLU A 371 -21.51 12.42 -2.57
C GLU A 371 -21.62 13.44 -3.70
N VAL A 372 -21.69 12.96 -4.95
CA VAL A 372 -21.89 13.82 -6.14
C VAL A 372 -23.22 14.58 -6.05
N ALA A 373 -24.30 13.88 -5.67
CA ALA A 373 -25.63 14.48 -5.53
C ALA A 373 -25.69 15.51 -4.40
N ILE A 374 -25.01 15.28 -3.28
CA ILE A 374 -24.94 16.23 -2.17
C ILE A 374 -24.10 17.45 -2.54
N GLU A 375 -22.96 17.27 -3.22
CA GLU A 375 -22.11 18.39 -3.67
C GLU A 375 -22.86 19.30 -4.64
N THR A 376 -23.47 18.72 -5.67
CA THR A 376 -24.27 19.46 -6.64
C THR A 376 -25.56 20.02 -6.02
N GLY A 377 -26.15 19.31 -5.06
CA GLY A 377 -27.25 19.83 -4.24
C GLY A 377 -26.87 21.05 -3.40
N GLY A 378 -25.62 21.14 -2.95
CA GLY A 378 -25.08 22.34 -2.31
C GLY A 378 -25.01 23.53 -3.26
N TRP A 379 -24.66 23.31 -4.52
CA TRP A 379 -24.72 24.37 -5.54
C TRP A 379 -26.16 24.81 -5.81
N ALA A 380 -27.09 23.86 -5.93
CA ALA A 380 -28.51 24.15 -6.10
C ALA A 380 -29.04 25.04 -4.96
N GLU A 381 -28.75 24.68 -3.71
CA GLU A 381 -29.16 25.44 -2.53
C GLU A 381 -28.52 26.83 -2.48
N GLN A 382 -27.21 26.91 -2.74
CA GLN A 382 -26.45 28.15 -2.63
C GLN A 382 -26.82 29.17 -3.71
N TYR A 383 -26.97 28.72 -4.96
CA TYR A 383 -27.11 29.62 -6.12
C TYR A 383 -28.57 29.78 -6.58
N GLY A 384 -29.45 28.84 -6.24
CA GLY A 384 -30.85 28.83 -6.67
C GLY A 384 -31.04 28.62 -8.18
N ALA A 385 -32.29 28.58 -8.63
CA ALA A 385 -32.61 28.38 -10.05
C ALA A 385 -32.09 29.53 -10.93
N GLY A 386 -31.47 29.20 -12.07
CA GLY A 386 -30.90 30.16 -13.02
C GLY A 386 -29.62 29.68 -13.69
N GLU A 387 -29.02 30.56 -14.49
CA GLU A 387 -27.74 30.36 -15.15
C GLU A 387 -26.60 30.92 -14.30
N HIS A 388 -25.62 30.09 -13.97
CA HIS A 388 -24.55 30.44 -13.04
C HIS A 388 -23.16 30.07 -13.59
N LYS A 389 -22.16 30.76 -13.05
CA LYS A 389 -20.75 30.40 -13.21
C LYS A 389 -20.19 30.03 -11.86
N ILE A 390 -19.91 28.75 -11.65
CA ILE A 390 -19.48 28.21 -10.37
C ILE A 390 -17.96 28.00 -10.40
N PRO A 391 -17.19 28.57 -9.46
CA PRO A 391 -15.76 28.32 -9.36
C PRO A 391 -15.48 26.84 -9.06
N PHE A 392 -14.59 26.22 -9.83
CA PHE A 392 -14.18 24.82 -9.67
C PHE A 392 -12.65 24.66 -9.79
N SER A 393 -12.11 23.51 -9.39
CA SER A 393 -10.66 23.29 -9.34
C SER A 393 -9.93 23.45 -10.69
N SER A 394 -10.65 23.28 -11.80
CA SER A 394 -10.16 23.43 -13.18
C SER A 394 -10.47 24.78 -13.85
N GLY A 395 -11.23 25.67 -13.20
CA GLY A 395 -11.68 26.94 -13.81
C GLY A 395 -13.06 27.39 -13.32
N GLU A 396 -13.86 27.98 -14.20
CA GLU A 396 -15.28 28.27 -13.94
C GLU A 396 -16.14 27.28 -14.74
N LEU A 397 -17.08 26.61 -14.07
CA LEU A 397 -18.09 25.76 -14.71
C LEU A 397 -19.34 26.59 -15.00
N GLN A 398 -19.92 26.43 -16.19
CA GLN A 398 -21.22 27.00 -16.48
C GLN A 398 -22.30 26.00 -16.08
N VAL A 399 -23.24 26.42 -15.24
CA VAL A 399 -24.26 25.54 -14.66
C VAL A 399 -25.63 26.18 -14.79
N SER A 400 -26.59 25.45 -15.34
CA SER A 400 -27.99 25.82 -15.44
C SER A 400 -28.78 25.05 -14.40
N ILE A 401 -29.25 25.72 -13.36
CA ILE A 401 -30.09 25.11 -12.32
C ILE A 401 -31.54 25.37 -12.70
N HIS A 402 -32.28 24.32 -13.05
CA HIS A 402 -33.66 24.43 -13.50
C HIS A 402 -34.65 24.39 -12.33
N ASN A 403 -34.35 23.60 -11.31
CA ASN A 403 -35.23 23.39 -10.18
C ASN A 403 -34.45 23.22 -8.87
N VAL A 404 -34.94 23.82 -7.78
CA VAL A 404 -34.40 23.70 -6.43
C VAL A 404 -35.57 23.58 -5.44
N GLY A 405 -35.62 22.46 -4.71
CA GLY A 405 -36.58 22.19 -3.64
C GLY A 405 -37.97 21.74 -4.11
N GLU A 406 -38.34 21.88 -5.38
CA GLU A 406 -39.62 21.39 -5.87
C GLU A 406 -39.61 19.88 -6.13
N ILE A 407 -40.81 19.28 -6.19
CA ILE A 407 -40.98 17.84 -6.41
C ILE A 407 -40.61 17.48 -7.85
N ILE A 408 -39.63 16.60 -8.00
CA ILE A 408 -39.27 16.03 -9.30
C ILE A 408 -40.23 14.87 -9.63
N PRO A 409 -40.88 14.85 -10.81
CA PRO A 409 -41.78 13.78 -11.20
C PRO A 409 -41.12 12.41 -11.18
N ASP A 410 -41.84 11.37 -10.74
CA ASP A 410 -41.34 9.99 -10.69
C ASP A 410 -40.91 9.47 -12.06
N ALA A 411 -41.57 9.91 -13.14
CA ALA A 411 -41.25 9.57 -14.53
C ALA A 411 -39.80 9.89 -14.94
N VAL A 412 -39.13 10.82 -14.25
CA VAL A 412 -37.70 11.12 -14.50
C VAL A 412 -36.81 9.93 -14.13
N PHE A 413 -37.22 9.13 -13.15
CA PHE A 413 -36.45 8.00 -12.63
C PHE A 413 -36.99 6.64 -13.10
N GLU A 414 -37.95 6.66 -14.03
CA GLU A 414 -38.45 5.45 -14.68
C GLU A 414 -37.49 5.00 -15.79
N ILE A 415 -37.43 3.68 -15.97
CA ILE A 415 -36.67 3.03 -17.03
C ILE A 415 -37.68 2.66 -18.12
N PRO A 416 -37.33 2.76 -19.41
CA PRO A 416 -38.23 2.33 -20.49
C PRO A 416 -38.76 0.90 -20.32
N ASP A 417 -40.04 0.69 -20.65
CA ASP A 417 -40.79 -0.55 -20.42
C ASP A 417 -40.30 -1.75 -21.25
N ASP A 418 -39.54 -1.52 -22.32
CA ASP A 418 -39.16 -2.48 -23.35
C ASP A 418 -37.67 -2.87 -23.33
N ILE A 419 -36.98 -2.63 -22.22
CA ILE A 419 -35.54 -2.91 -22.09
C ILE A 419 -35.25 -4.38 -21.73
N GLU A 420 -34.44 -5.03 -22.58
CA GLU A 420 -33.72 -6.23 -22.19
C GLU A 420 -32.41 -5.83 -21.50
N PHE A 421 -32.26 -6.20 -20.22
CA PHE A 421 -31.03 -5.96 -19.48
C PHE A 421 -29.96 -6.97 -19.90
N SER A 422 -28.76 -6.47 -20.21
CA SER A 422 -27.59 -7.33 -20.26
C SER A 422 -27.37 -7.94 -18.87
N SER A 423 -27.12 -9.25 -18.83
CA SER A 423 -26.73 -9.91 -17.59
C SER A 423 -25.29 -9.49 -17.25
N PRO A 424 -24.98 -9.22 -15.98
CA PRO A 424 -23.62 -8.88 -15.57
C PRO A 424 -22.64 -10.01 -15.79
#